data_AF-A0A7W1CCT1-F1
#
_entry.id   AF-A0A7W1CCT1-F1
#
_cell.length_a   1.000
_cell.length_b   1.000
_cell.length_c   1.000
_cell.angle_alpha   90.00
_cell.angle_beta   90.00
_cell.angle_gamma   90.00
#
_symmetry.space_group_name_H-M   'P 1'
#
loop_
_entity.id
_entity.type
_entity.pdbx_description
1 polymer ?
#
loop_
_entity_poly.entity_id
_entity_poly.type
_entity_poly.pdbx_seq_one_letter_code
_entity_poly.pdbx_strand_id
1 'polypeptide(L)'
;MSIRIPFHDLKRQNEEIEQEIQTCIAGVLQKGVFILGEEVDRFENEWAEFCGVSAAAGLSNGTDALELALTASGAVRKGKQDEDHNFTAHRRIYRARYR
;
A
#
# COMPACT_ATOMS: atom_id res chain seq x y z
N MET A 1 2.85 27.79 -33.84
CA MET A 1 3.28 27.31 -32.50
C MET A 1 2.70 25.93 -32.29
N SER A 2 3.52 24.94 -31.91
CA SER A 2 3.03 23.62 -31.52
C SER A 2 2.81 23.62 -30.01
N ILE A 3 1.57 23.36 -29.58
CA ILE A 3 1.21 23.18 -28.17
C ILE A 3 1.52 21.72 -27.82
N ARG A 4 2.35 21.48 -26.80
CA ARG A 4 2.55 20.12 -26.27
C ARG A 4 1.47 19.84 -25.24
N ILE A 5 0.71 18.76 -25.48
CA ILE A 5 -0.24 18.22 -24.50
C ILE A 5 0.42 16.99 -23.86
N PRO A 6 0.86 17.07 -22.59
CA PRO A 6 1.43 15.92 -21.91
C PRO A 6 0.35 14.84 -21.70
N PHE A 7 0.70 13.57 -21.91
CA PHE A 7 -0.21 12.44 -21.67
C PHE A 7 -0.60 12.32 -20.19
N HIS A 8 0.35 12.62 -19.29
CA HIS A 8 0.15 12.60 -17.84
C HIS A 8 1.05 13.65 -17.19
N ASP A 9 0.48 14.52 -16.35
CA ASP A 9 1.20 15.60 -15.67
C ASP A 9 1.00 15.50 -14.15
N LEU A 10 1.85 14.66 -13.53
CA LEU A 10 1.88 14.48 -12.08
C LEU A 10 2.38 15.73 -11.35
N LYS A 11 3.19 16.58 -12.00
CA LYS A 11 3.70 17.80 -11.37
C LYS A 11 2.54 18.72 -11.02
N ARG A 12 1.64 18.93 -11.98
CA ARG A 12 0.43 19.72 -11.77
C ARG A 12 -0.44 19.15 -10.65
N GLN A 13 -0.66 17.84 -10.61
CA GLN A 13 -1.45 17.19 -9.56
C GLN A 13 -0.79 17.36 -8.18
N ASN A 14 0.53 17.19 -8.10
CA ASN A 14 1.26 17.34 -6.85
C ASN A 14 1.26 18.79 -6.34
N GLU A 15 1.34 19.78 -7.23
CA GLU A 15 1.29 21.21 -6.88
C GLU A 15 -0.01 21.58 -6.15
N GLU A 16 -1.13 20.93 -6.49
CA GLU A 16 -2.44 21.18 -5.86
C GLU A 16 -2.48 20.72 -4.39
N ILE A 17 -1.65 19.75 -4.00
CA ILE A 17 -1.63 19.13 -2.66
C ILE A 17 -0.26 19.17 -1.98
N GLU A 18 0.68 19.98 -2.48
CA GLU A 18 2.08 19.97 -2.06
C GLU A 18 2.24 20.22 -0.56
N GLN A 19 1.52 21.20 -0.02
CA GLN A 19 1.61 21.56 1.40
C GLN A 19 1.14 20.42 2.32
N GLU A 20 0.09 19.70 1.93
CA GLU A 20 -0.42 18.55 2.67
C GLU A 20 0.60 17.41 2.67
N ILE A 21 1.18 17.09 1.50
CA ILE A 21 2.23 16.08 1.36
C ILE A 21 3.43 16.42 2.25
N GLN A 22 3.94 17.65 2.17
CA GLN A 22 5.10 18.07 2.96
C GLN A 22 4.83 17.98 4.47
N THR A 23 3.63 18.36 4.90
CA THR A 23 3.22 18.26 6.30
C THR A 23 3.20 16.80 6.78
N CYS A 24 2.61 15.90 6.00
CA CYS A 24 2.55 14.47 6.33
C CYS A 24 3.94 13.83 6.37
N ILE A 25 4.80 14.11 5.39
CA ILE A 25 6.18 13.60 5.33
C ILE A 25 6.98 14.10 6.54
N ALA A 26 6.92 15.40 6.85
CA ALA A 26 7.61 15.96 8.00
C ALA A 26 7.15 15.31 9.32
N GLY A 27 5.86 15.04 9.46
CA GLY A 27 5.30 14.32 10.62
C GLY A 27 5.90 12.91 10.78
N VAL A 28 5.98 12.13 9.70
CA VAL A 28 6.60 10.79 9.72
C VAL A 28 8.08 10.86 10.10
N LEU A 29 8.82 11.82 9.53
CA LEU A 29 10.24 12.03 9.84
C LEU A 29 10.47 12.38 11.31
N GLN A 30 9.62 13.22 11.90
CA GLN A 30 9.70 13.57 13.32
C GLN A 30 9.40 12.38 14.24
N LYS A 31 8.45 11.52 13.86
CA LYS A 31 8.10 10.30 14.62
C LYS A 31 9.21 9.24 14.55
N GLY A 32 9.93 9.17 13.44
CA GLY A 32 10.99 8.17 13.23
C GLY A 32 10.48 6.74 13.03
N VAL A 33 9.18 6.56 12.79
CA VAL A 33 8.55 5.25 12.56
C VAL A 33 8.22 5.10 11.08
N PHE A 34 9.02 4.30 10.37
CA PHE A 34 8.95 4.21 8.91
C PHE A 34 8.27 2.94 8.37
N ILE A 35 8.14 1.91 9.19
CA ILE A 35 7.61 0.60 8.78
C ILE A 35 6.52 0.20 9.75
N LEU A 36 5.34 -0.17 9.22
CA LEU A 36 4.16 -0.58 10.01
C LEU A 36 3.80 0.41 11.13
N GLY A 37 3.87 1.72 10.83
CA GLY A 37 3.47 2.79 11.74
C GLY A 37 1.97 3.11 11.66
N GLU A 38 1.52 4.03 12.52
CA GLU A 38 0.13 4.45 12.61
C GLU A 38 -0.44 5.03 11.30
N GLU A 39 0.40 5.60 10.44
CA GLU A 39 -0.04 6.12 9.14
C GLU A 39 -0.54 4.99 8.23
N VAL A 40 0.05 3.78 8.33
CA VAL A 40 -0.39 2.58 7.59
C VAL A 40 -1.74 2.10 8.15
N ASP A 41 -1.87 2.00 9.47
CA ASP A 41 -3.12 1.57 10.09
C ASP A 41 -4.26 2.56 9.78
N ARG A 42 -3.99 3.87 9.80
CA ARG A 42 -4.97 4.90 9.44
C ARG A 42 -5.39 4.76 7.98
N PHE A 43 -4.43 4.65 7.07
CA PHE A 43 -4.70 4.46 5.65
C PHE A 43 -5.51 3.18 5.38
N GLU A 44 -5.16 2.06 6.00
CA GLU A 44 -5.90 0.79 5.85
C GLU A 44 -7.36 0.93 6.28
N ASN A 45 -7.64 1.65 7.37
CA ASN A 45 -9.00 1.90 7.83
C ASN A 45 -9.78 2.83 6.88
N GLU A 46 -9.19 3.97 6.50
CA GLU A 46 -9.81 4.93 5.58
C GLU A 46 -10.07 4.29 4.20
N TRP A 47 -9.15 3.45 3.74
CA TRP A 47 -9.28 2.75 2.46
C TRP A 47 -10.35 1.65 2.50
N ALA A 48 -10.43 0.90 3.60
CA ALA A 48 -11.50 -0.08 3.79
C ALA A 48 -12.88 0.59 3.78
N GLU A 49 -13.02 1.72 4.47
CA GLU A 49 -14.24 2.53 4.47
C GLU A 49 -14.56 3.06 3.07
N PHE A 50 -13.58 3.65 2.39
CA PHE A 50 -13.74 4.16 1.02
C PHE A 50 -14.21 3.08 0.04
N CYS A 51 -13.65 1.86 0.13
CA CYS A 51 -14.04 0.73 -0.70
C CYS A 51 -15.32 0.02 -0.25
N GLY A 52 -15.88 0.35 0.92
CA GLY A 52 -17.05 -0.33 1.48
C GLY A 52 -16.80 -1.79 1.88
N VAL A 53 -15.58 -2.12 2.30
CA VAL A 53 -15.17 -3.48 2.72
C VAL A 53 -14.79 -3.51 4.19
N SER A 54 -14.76 -4.70 4.80
CA SER A 54 -14.49 -4.84 6.24
C SER A 54 -13.02 -4.60 6.63
N ALA A 55 -12.08 -4.72 5.68
CA ALA A 55 -10.66 -4.57 5.93
C ALA A 55 -9.90 -4.26 4.63
N ALA A 56 -8.78 -3.55 4.77
CA ALA A 56 -7.77 -3.38 3.74
C ALA A 56 -6.38 -3.73 4.31
N ALA A 57 -5.43 -4.05 3.43
CA ALA A 57 -4.05 -4.31 3.79
C ALA A 57 -3.09 -3.62 2.82
N GLY A 58 -2.20 -2.80 3.35
CA GLY A 58 -1.16 -2.11 2.62
C GLY A 58 -0.04 -3.07 2.19
N LEU A 59 0.26 -3.08 0.89
CA LEU A 59 1.31 -3.91 0.29
C LEU A 59 2.25 -3.03 -0.54
N SER A 60 3.39 -3.60 -0.95
CA SER A 60 4.42 -2.83 -1.65
C SER A 60 3.99 -2.40 -3.06
N ASN A 61 3.20 -3.23 -3.74
CA ASN A 61 2.73 -3.02 -5.10
C ASN A 61 1.51 -3.89 -5.43
N GLY A 62 0.92 -3.69 -6.61
CA GLY A 62 -0.27 -4.42 -7.06
C GLY A 62 -0.04 -5.91 -7.39
N THR A 63 1.16 -6.28 -7.84
CA THR A 63 1.52 -7.68 -8.11
C THR A 63 1.57 -8.48 -6.82
N ASP A 64 2.24 -7.96 -5.77
CA ASP A 64 2.25 -8.56 -4.43
C ASP A 64 0.81 -8.72 -3.90
N ALA A 65 -0.06 -7.73 -4.15
CA ALA A 65 -1.46 -7.79 -3.75
C ALA A 65 -2.24 -8.92 -4.41
N LEU A 66 -2.07 -9.09 -5.72
CA LEU A 66 -2.71 -10.19 -6.45
C LEU A 66 -2.14 -11.54 -6.03
N GLU A 67 -0.82 -11.66 -5.92
CA GLU A 67 -0.15 -12.89 -5.49
C GLU A 67 -0.64 -13.33 -4.10
N LEU A 68 -0.68 -12.39 -3.15
CA LEU A 68 -1.14 -12.64 -1.80
C LEU A 68 -2.62 -13.02 -1.77
N ALA A 69 -3.49 -12.32 -2.51
CA ALA A 69 -4.92 -12.63 -2.58
C ALA A 69 -5.19 -14.02 -3.17
N LEU A 70 -4.48 -14.39 -4.25
CA LEU A 70 -4.61 -15.70 -4.89
C LEU A 70 -4.07 -16.83 -4.01
N THR A 71 -2.95 -16.59 -3.32
CA THR A 71 -2.37 -17.57 -2.40
C THR A 71 -3.24 -17.72 -1.14
N ALA A 72 -3.71 -16.60 -0.59
CA ALA A 72 -4.57 -16.59 0.60
C ALA A 72 -5.97 -17.16 0.34
N SER A 73 -6.47 -17.13 -0.89
CA SER A 73 -7.71 -17.83 -1.27
C SER A 73 -7.50 -19.33 -1.50
N GLY A 74 -6.24 -19.77 -1.71
CA GLY A 74 -5.89 -21.16 -2.04
C GLY A 74 -5.99 -21.49 -3.53
N ALA A 75 -6.27 -20.48 -4.38
CA ALA A 75 -6.31 -20.64 -5.83
C ALA A 75 -4.91 -20.92 -6.42
N VAL A 76 -3.86 -20.39 -5.79
CA VAL A 76 -2.46 -20.61 -6.16
C VAL A 76 -1.68 -21.12 -4.95
N ARG A 77 -0.73 -22.02 -5.17
CA ARG A 77 0.24 -22.44 -4.15
C ARG A 77 1.57 -21.77 -4.46
N LYS A 78 2.18 -21.09 -3.47
CA LYS A 78 3.55 -20.58 -3.60
C LYS A 78 4.51 -21.75 -3.85
N GLY A 79 5.42 -21.60 -4.81
CA GLY A 79 6.53 -22.52 -4.99
C GLY A 79 7.52 -22.37 -3.84
N LYS A 80 8.29 -23.42 -3.51
CA LYS A 80 9.31 -23.40 -2.45
C LYS A 80 10.42 -22.34 -2.63
N GLN A 81 10.52 -21.71 -3.79
CA GLN A 81 11.53 -20.67 -4.09
C GLN A 81 11.04 -19.24 -3.80
N ASP A 82 9.75 -19.05 -3.51
CA ASP A 82 9.14 -17.72 -3.43
C ASP A 82 8.98 -17.22 -1.97
N GLU A 83 9.54 -17.93 -0.99
CA GLU A 83 9.37 -17.61 0.45
C GLU A 83 10.09 -16.33 0.90
N ASP A 84 11.03 -15.80 0.09
CA ASP A 84 11.92 -14.70 0.51
C ASP A 84 11.40 -13.29 0.16
N HIS A 85 10.35 -13.16 -0.64
CA HIS A 85 9.84 -11.86 -1.07
C HIS A 85 8.72 -11.38 -0.11
N ASN A 86 9.09 -10.43 0.75
CA ASN A 86 8.22 -9.53 1.52
C ASN A 86 7.62 -10.04 2.85
N PHE A 87 8.46 -10.12 3.88
CA PHE A 87 8.15 -10.63 5.22
C PHE A 87 7.09 -9.85 6.04
N THR A 88 6.81 -8.59 5.69
CA THR A 88 6.17 -7.65 6.63
C THR A 88 4.64 -7.71 6.63
N ALA A 89 3.99 -7.71 5.46
CA ALA A 89 2.53 -7.84 5.36
C ALA A 89 2.05 -9.30 5.45
N HIS A 90 2.89 -10.24 5.00
CA HIS A 90 2.62 -11.68 5.06
C HIS A 90 2.24 -12.13 6.48
N ARG A 91 2.87 -11.60 7.55
CA ARG A 91 2.58 -12.04 8.92
C ARG A 91 1.21 -11.62 9.47
N ARG A 92 0.66 -10.45 9.07
CA ARG A 92 -0.67 -10.01 9.52
C ARG A 92 -1.78 -10.84 8.89
N ILE A 93 -1.69 -11.11 7.58
CA ILE A 93 -2.71 -11.86 6.82
C ILE A 93 -2.61 -13.37 7.06
N TYR A 94 -1.41 -13.97 7.03
CA TYR A 94 -1.28 -15.42 7.20
C TYR A 94 -1.64 -15.90 8.62
N ARG A 95 -1.42 -15.08 9.66
CA ARG A 95 -1.81 -15.45 11.03
C ARG A 95 -3.32 -15.56 11.22
N ALA A 96 -4.13 -14.87 10.41
CA ALA A 96 -5.58 -14.97 10.46
C ALA A 96 -6.12 -16.30 9.89
N ARG A 97 -5.35 -17.02 9.06
CA ARG A 97 -5.75 -18.29 8.43
C ARG A 97 -5.30 -19.55 9.19
N TYR A 98 -4.34 -19.43 10.11
CA TYR A 98 -3.83 -20.53 10.94
C TYR A 98 -4.21 -20.41 12.42
N ARG A 99 -5.26 -19.64 12.71
CA ARG A 99 -6.06 -19.72 13.93
C ARG A 99 -7.45 -20.22 13.56
#